data_AF-A0A841ISP9-F1
#
_entry.id   AF-A0A841ISP9-F1
#
_cell.length_a   1.000
_cell.length_b   1.000
_cell.length_c   1.000
_cell.angle_alpha   90.00
_cell.angle_beta   90.00
_cell.angle_gamma   90.00
#
_symmetry.space_group_name_H-M   'P 1'
#
loop_
_entity.id
_entity.type
_entity.pdbx_description
1 polymer ?
#
loop_
_entity_poly.entity_id
_entity_poly.type
_entity_poly.pdbx_seq_one_letter_code
_entity_poly.pdbx_strand_id
1 'polypeptide(L)'
;MGEDHLDSRLPTVTGEVGEAPEITFPDIEPPEEEIAGVVAEGSGEDELVRADDLLVANVVQYQWTGPGEGEAVEGQSSYETGAPDLIRMGEMPEQITDLLVNRSVGSRAVYVFPPLTEEEAQQAEAAGQEAPAGASVLIIDLMARHGTGAVVPGEQTTDGGDGLPTVVQEGHSEPVIEVPEGDAPEDLQVVPLIEGGGAEVEEGQQVIVQYTGVPWAPDEDGEHPVFDSTWSRGGAPFDTTIGAGAVIEGWDEGIVGQKVGSRLLLVVPGDMAYGESEEEAMGAPAGTLVFVVDVLGAYDNPPPPEEEPAEEEPAEEGGDAEASAEPAEEESSEE
;
A
#
# COMPACT_ATOMS: atom_id res chain seq x y z
N MET A 1 10.64 14.31 31.60
CA MET A 1 10.96 13.61 30.34
C MET A 1 12.39 13.98 30.04
N GLY A 2 13.28 12.99 30.00
CA GLY A 2 14.69 13.24 29.70
C GLY A 2 14.79 13.77 28.27
N GLU A 3 15.70 14.70 28.04
CA GLU A 3 16.12 15.03 26.69
C GLU A 3 16.67 13.73 26.08
N ASP A 4 15.90 13.07 25.22
CA ASP A 4 16.40 11.96 24.41
C ASP A 4 17.49 12.55 23.53
N HIS A 5 18.74 12.34 23.92
CA HIS A 5 19.89 12.80 23.16
C HIS A 5 20.00 11.87 21.96
N LEU A 6 19.59 12.36 20.79
CA LEU A 6 19.78 11.65 19.52
C LEU A 6 21.25 11.22 19.39
N ASP A 7 21.48 10.03 18.87
CA ASP A 7 22.84 9.55 18.60
C ASP A 7 23.51 10.54 17.65
N SER A 8 24.61 11.15 18.09
CA SER A 8 25.35 12.15 17.32
C SER A 8 25.95 11.64 16.00
N ARG A 9 25.95 10.32 15.79
CA ARG A 9 26.38 9.66 14.56
C ARG A 9 25.29 9.60 13.49
N LEU A 10 24.03 9.90 13.84
CA LEU A 10 22.95 9.95 12.86
C LEU A 10 23.18 11.08 11.85
N PRO A 11 22.81 10.88 10.58
CA PRO A 11 22.69 11.98 9.62
C PRO A 11 21.80 13.09 10.15
N THR A 12 22.19 14.34 9.87
CA THR A 12 21.33 15.48 10.13
C THR A 12 20.25 15.52 9.06
N VAL A 13 18.99 15.48 9.47
CA VAL A 13 17.84 15.50 8.56
C VAL A 13 16.99 16.73 8.87
N THR A 14 16.66 17.48 7.84
CA THR A 14 15.91 18.75 7.92
C THR A 14 14.83 18.82 6.86
N GLY A 15 13.98 19.86 6.92
CA GLY A 15 12.79 20.01 6.09
C GLY A 15 11.50 19.80 6.89
N GLU A 16 10.37 20.16 6.30
CA GLU A 16 9.05 19.87 6.86
C GLU A 16 8.75 18.38 6.74
N VAL A 17 8.08 17.81 7.75
CA VAL A 17 7.64 16.41 7.72
C VAL A 17 6.52 16.27 6.69
N GLY A 18 6.64 15.30 5.79
CA GLY A 18 5.77 15.10 4.63
C GLY A 18 6.31 15.72 3.33
N GLU A 19 7.32 16.60 3.42
CA GLU A 19 8.10 17.06 2.25
C GLU A 19 9.43 16.31 2.16
N ALA A 20 9.98 16.20 0.94
CA ALA A 20 11.25 15.52 0.71
C ALA A 20 12.36 16.08 1.62
N PRO A 21 12.98 15.25 2.48
CA PRO A 21 13.95 15.72 3.45
C PRO A 21 15.26 16.18 2.81
N GLU A 22 15.90 17.19 3.40
CA GLU A 22 17.30 17.49 3.16
C GLU A 22 18.17 16.74 4.19
N ILE A 23 19.09 15.90 3.71
CA ILE A 23 20.01 15.11 4.56
C ILE A 23 21.45 15.61 4.44
N THR A 24 22.19 15.57 5.55
CA THR A 24 23.64 15.78 5.59
C THR A 24 24.31 14.67 6.39
N PHE A 25 25.19 13.92 5.72
CA PHE A 25 25.96 12.84 6.34
C PHE A 25 27.10 13.41 7.21
N PRO A 26 27.34 12.84 8.40
CA PRO A 26 28.43 13.28 9.24
C PRO A 26 29.78 12.82 8.68
N ASP A 27 30.84 13.57 9.00
CA ASP A 27 32.21 13.31 8.56
C ASP A 27 32.87 12.20 9.40
N ILE A 28 32.25 11.01 9.39
CA ILE A 28 32.66 9.78 10.07
C ILE A 28 32.40 8.58 9.15
N GLU A 29 33.09 7.45 9.38
CA GLU A 29 32.74 6.21 8.70
C GLU A 29 31.32 5.76 9.10
N PRO A 30 30.56 5.13 8.19
CA PRO A 30 29.25 4.58 8.51
C PRO A 30 29.34 3.61 9.69
N PRO A 31 28.39 3.64 10.64
CA PRO A 31 28.42 2.79 11.82
C PRO A 31 28.31 1.31 11.46
N GLU A 32 29.08 0.46 12.15
CA GLU A 32 29.03 -1.01 12.02
C GLU A 32 27.89 -1.64 12.85
N GLU A 33 27.03 -0.82 13.45
CA GLU A 33 25.87 -1.22 14.24
C GLU A 33 24.65 -0.41 13.82
N GLU A 34 23.47 -0.96 14.05
CA GLU A 34 22.22 -0.26 13.80
C GLU A 34 22.08 0.94 14.74
N ILE A 35 21.78 2.11 14.18
CA ILE A 35 21.43 3.30 14.95
C ILE A 35 20.15 3.89 14.40
N ALA A 36 19.30 4.39 15.29
CA ALA A 36 18.03 4.97 14.91
C ALA A 36 17.62 6.10 15.86
N GLY A 37 16.74 6.97 15.39
CA GLY A 37 16.21 8.06 16.19
C GLY A 37 15.05 8.79 15.55
N VAL A 38 14.27 9.47 16.36
CA VAL A 38 13.18 10.35 15.91
C VAL A 38 13.70 11.78 15.87
N VAL A 39 13.94 12.28 14.66
CA VAL A 39 14.61 13.56 14.40
C VAL A 39 13.62 14.73 14.36
N ALA A 40 12.33 14.44 14.18
CA ALA A 40 11.25 15.39 14.41
C ALA A 40 10.07 14.67 15.09
N GLU A 41 9.53 15.26 16.14
CA GLU A 41 8.35 14.73 16.85
C GLU A 41 7.07 15.39 16.33
N GLY A 42 6.09 14.57 15.96
CA GLY A 42 4.77 15.00 15.58
C GLY A 42 3.98 15.51 16.80
N SER A 43 3.13 16.50 16.57
CA SER A 43 2.29 17.10 17.61
C SER A 43 0.97 16.36 17.86
N GLY A 44 0.71 15.25 17.14
CA GLY A 44 -0.54 14.48 17.24
C GLY A 44 -0.60 13.60 18.50
N GLU A 45 -0.87 14.20 19.67
CA GLU A 45 -0.91 13.49 20.97
C GLU A 45 -1.96 12.35 21.02
N ASP A 46 -2.98 12.39 20.15
CA ASP A 46 -4.07 11.40 20.11
C ASP A 46 -3.90 10.31 19.03
N GLU A 47 -2.84 10.37 18.21
CA GLU A 47 -2.60 9.47 17.08
C GLU A 47 -1.25 8.75 17.21
N LEU A 48 -1.00 8.17 18.38
CA LEU A 48 0.20 7.39 18.64
C LEU A 48 0.18 6.07 17.85
N VAL A 49 1.24 5.75 17.14
CA VAL A 49 1.43 4.47 16.42
C VAL A 49 1.39 3.28 17.38
N ARG A 50 0.75 2.20 16.93
CA ARG A 50 0.63 0.89 17.58
C ARG A 50 1.26 -0.20 16.70
N ALA A 51 1.58 -1.32 17.33
CA ALA A 51 2.31 -2.43 16.69
C ALA A 51 1.52 -3.16 15.60
N ASP A 52 0.20 -2.98 15.54
CA ASP A 52 -0.71 -3.63 14.59
C ASP A 52 -1.33 -2.67 13.58
N ASP A 53 -0.85 -1.44 13.51
CA ASP A 53 -1.37 -0.46 12.57
C ASP A 53 -0.96 -0.72 11.12
N LEU A 54 -1.81 -0.25 10.21
CA LEU A 54 -1.41 0.16 8.88
C LEU A 54 -0.97 1.62 8.93
N LEU A 55 0.29 1.90 8.61
CA LEU A 55 0.80 3.26 8.49
C LEU A 55 0.75 3.72 7.05
N VAL A 56 0.47 5.01 6.87
CA VAL A 56 0.74 5.73 5.64
C VAL A 56 1.99 6.56 5.91
N ALA A 57 3.05 6.31 5.16
CA ALA A 57 4.32 6.95 5.38
C ALA A 57 4.95 7.43 4.08
N ASN A 58 5.70 8.51 4.15
CA ASN A 58 6.65 8.81 3.08
C ASN A 58 8.01 8.25 3.46
N VAL A 59 8.62 7.50 2.56
CA VAL A 59 9.88 6.81 2.79
C VAL A 59 10.89 7.23 1.75
N VAL A 60 12.14 7.45 2.18
CA VAL A 60 13.27 7.63 1.28
C VAL A 60 14.48 6.90 1.80
N GLN A 61 15.16 6.19 0.90
CA GLN A 61 16.40 5.49 1.20
C GLN A 61 17.61 6.23 0.63
N TYR A 62 18.68 6.27 1.41
CA TYR A 62 19.99 6.75 1.00
C TYR A 62 21.06 5.67 1.24
N GLN A 63 22.11 5.71 0.42
CA GLN A 63 23.31 4.92 0.60
C GLN A 63 24.42 5.79 1.21
N TRP A 64 24.96 5.38 2.34
CA TRP A 64 26.06 6.05 3.03
C TRP A 64 27.36 5.25 2.86
N THR A 65 28.26 5.76 2.01
CA THR A 65 29.46 5.03 1.56
C THR A 65 30.74 5.44 2.30
N GLY A 66 30.77 6.63 2.90
CA GLY A 66 31.96 7.15 3.57
C GLY A 66 31.75 8.47 4.33
N PRO A 67 32.81 9.04 4.93
CA PRO A 67 32.73 10.28 5.70
C PRO A 67 32.16 11.46 4.88
N GLY A 68 30.97 11.92 5.26
CA GLY A 68 30.26 12.97 4.54
C GLY A 68 29.75 12.58 3.14
N GLU A 69 29.85 11.30 2.77
CA GLU A 69 29.54 10.77 1.44
C GLU A 69 28.30 9.88 1.49
N GLY A 70 27.18 10.39 1.00
CA GLY A 70 25.99 9.57 0.78
C GLY A 70 25.04 10.18 -0.22
N GLU A 71 24.22 9.34 -0.84
CA GLU A 71 23.37 9.67 -1.98
C GLU A 71 22.02 8.97 -1.88
N ALA A 72 20.97 9.56 -2.45
CA ALA A 72 19.66 8.92 -2.50
C ALA A 72 19.73 7.70 -3.41
N VAL A 73 19.06 6.62 -3.03
CA VAL A 73 18.94 5.43 -3.87
C VAL A 73 17.82 5.68 -4.88
N GLU A 74 18.14 5.67 -6.16
CA GLU A 74 17.17 5.92 -7.24
C GLU A 74 15.99 4.94 -7.15
N GLY A 75 14.76 5.47 -7.24
CA GLY A 75 13.54 4.67 -7.22
C GLY A 75 13.16 4.13 -5.84
N GLN A 76 13.85 4.51 -4.76
CA GLN A 76 13.55 4.13 -3.38
C GLN A 76 13.03 5.33 -2.57
N SER A 77 12.21 6.18 -3.21
CA SER A 77 11.66 7.40 -2.62
C SER A 77 10.20 7.58 -2.99
N SER A 78 9.32 7.56 -1.99
CA SER A 78 7.89 7.85 -2.15
C SER A 78 7.65 9.31 -2.59
N TYR A 79 8.60 10.20 -2.32
CA TYR A 79 8.55 11.61 -2.75
C TYR A 79 8.79 11.75 -4.26
N GLU A 80 9.52 10.81 -4.87
CA GLU A 80 9.76 10.80 -6.33
C GLU A 80 8.55 10.25 -7.07
N THR A 81 7.91 9.22 -6.52
CA THR A 81 6.70 8.61 -7.10
C THR A 81 5.46 9.48 -6.86
N GLY A 82 5.40 10.21 -5.74
CA GLY A 82 4.21 10.93 -5.30
C GLY A 82 3.15 10.03 -4.65
N ALA A 83 3.45 8.74 -4.46
CA ALA A 83 2.59 7.79 -3.77
C ALA A 83 3.19 7.46 -2.40
N PRO A 84 2.46 7.61 -1.29
CA PRO A 84 2.97 7.20 0.02
C PRO A 84 3.04 5.66 0.13
N ASP A 85 3.97 5.18 0.93
CA ASP A 85 4.09 3.77 1.28
C ASP A 85 3.04 3.36 2.32
N LEU A 86 2.48 2.18 2.13
CA LEU A 86 1.62 1.52 3.10
C LEU A 86 2.42 0.47 3.88
N ILE A 87 2.65 0.73 5.16
CA ILE A 87 3.49 -0.11 6.02
C ILE A 87 2.63 -0.83 7.04
N ARG A 88 2.59 -2.17 6.99
CA ARG A 88 1.96 -2.99 8.02
C ARG A 88 2.93 -3.20 9.17
N MET A 89 2.66 -2.57 10.32
CA MET A 89 3.55 -2.63 11.48
C MET A 89 3.79 -4.08 11.99
N GLY A 90 2.79 -4.96 11.85
CA GLY A 90 2.91 -6.36 12.23
C GLY A 90 3.88 -7.20 11.36
N GLU A 91 4.30 -6.68 10.21
CA GLU A 91 5.25 -7.33 9.29
C GLU A 91 6.66 -6.73 9.40
N MET A 92 6.82 -5.62 10.14
CA MET A 92 8.09 -4.92 10.26
C MET A 92 9.03 -5.60 11.28
N PRO A 93 10.36 -5.51 11.09
CA PRO A 93 11.33 -5.95 12.08
C PRO A 93 11.16 -5.24 13.43
N GLU A 94 11.45 -5.97 14.53
CA GLU A 94 11.25 -5.50 15.91
C GLU A 94 11.92 -4.14 16.16
N GLN A 95 13.13 -3.93 15.62
CA GLN A 95 13.90 -2.70 15.81
C GLN A 95 13.19 -1.46 15.26
N ILE A 96 12.53 -1.59 14.11
CA ILE A 96 11.76 -0.50 13.50
C ILE A 96 10.45 -0.32 14.27
N THR A 97 9.80 -1.42 14.67
CA THR A 97 8.57 -1.32 15.46
C THR A 97 8.81 -0.62 16.80
N ASP A 98 9.90 -0.91 17.49
CA ASP A 98 10.27 -0.28 18.77
C ASP A 98 10.53 1.23 18.62
N LEU A 99 11.06 1.65 17.48
CA LEU A 99 11.31 3.06 17.18
C LEU A 99 10.01 3.85 16.98
N LEU A 100 9.08 3.27 16.21
CA LEU A 100 7.88 3.96 15.73
C LEU A 100 6.70 3.84 16.69
N VAL A 101 6.56 2.75 17.46
CA VAL A 101 5.46 2.59 18.42
C VAL A 101 5.50 3.70 19.48
N ASN A 102 4.33 4.25 19.80
CA ASN A 102 4.13 5.43 20.64
C ASN A 102 4.70 6.75 20.07
N ARG A 103 5.07 6.80 18.78
CA ARG A 103 5.31 8.07 18.08
C ARG A 103 4.02 8.60 17.50
N SER A 104 3.90 9.92 17.54
CA SER A 104 2.78 10.63 16.95
C SER A 104 2.86 10.59 15.43
N VAL A 105 1.71 10.58 14.77
CA VAL A 105 1.64 11.04 13.37
C VAL A 105 2.26 12.43 13.24
N GLY A 106 2.97 12.66 12.14
CA GLY A 106 3.79 13.85 11.89
C GLY A 106 5.21 13.75 12.44
N SER A 107 5.61 12.61 13.03
CA SER A 107 7.02 12.37 13.37
C SER A 107 7.84 11.95 12.14
N ARG A 108 9.13 12.26 12.17
CA ARG A 108 10.15 11.77 11.23
C ARG A 108 11.17 10.93 11.97
N ALA A 109 11.31 9.69 11.53
CA ALA A 109 12.27 8.72 12.06
C ALA A 109 13.40 8.50 11.04
N VAL A 110 14.60 8.25 11.56
CA VAL A 110 15.78 7.88 10.78
C VAL A 110 16.30 6.56 11.33
N TYR A 111 16.58 5.63 10.42
CA TYR A 111 17.20 4.35 10.72
C TYR A 111 18.44 4.17 9.86
N VAL A 112 19.53 3.70 10.44
CA VAL A 112 20.77 3.38 9.73
C VAL A 112 21.04 1.89 9.91
N PHE A 113 20.96 1.15 8.81
CA PHE A 113 21.39 -0.23 8.73
C PHE A 113 22.90 -0.27 8.47
N PRO A 114 23.68 -1.06 9.23
CA PRO A 114 25.10 -1.16 9.03
C PRO A 114 25.43 -1.78 7.65
N PRO A 115 26.66 -1.57 7.15
CA PRO A 115 27.12 -2.28 5.96
C PRO A 115 27.03 -3.79 6.14
N LEU A 116 26.66 -4.51 5.08
CA LEU A 116 26.71 -5.96 5.07
C LEU A 116 28.13 -6.45 5.37
N THR A 117 28.23 -7.53 6.15
CA THR A 117 29.49 -8.23 6.30
C THR A 117 29.91 -8.88 4.98
N GLU A 118 31.19 -9.21 4.84
CA GLU A 118 31.72 -9.85 3.62
C GLU A 118 30.98 -11.18 3.30
N GLU A 119 30.55 -11.91 4.32
CA GLU A 119 29.79 -13.16 4.16
C GLU A 119 28.36 -12.91 3.66
N GLU A 120 27.67 -11.91 4.23
CA GLU A 120 26.31 -11.52 3.83
C GLU A 120 26.30 -10.94 2.41
N ALA A 121 27.29 -10.13 2.06
CA ALA A 121 27.45 -9.61 0.71
C ALA A 121 27.65 -10.74 -0.32
N GLN A 122 28.54 -11.70 -0.02
CA GLN A 122 28.72 -12.88 -0.87
C GLN A 122 27.44 -13.72 -0.99
N GLN A 123 26.66 -13.82 0.08
CA GLN A 123 25.39 -14.56 0.06
C GLN A 123 24.34 -13.85 -0.78
N ALA A 124 24.21 -12.53 -0.67
CA ALA A 124 23.32 -11.71 -1.49
C ALA A 124 23.67 -11.84 -2.98
N GLU A 125 24.96 -11.70 -3.32
CA GLU A 125 25.46 -11.88 -4.69
C GLU A 125 25.17 -13.30 -5.23
N ALA A 126 25.37 -14.33 -4.40
CA ALA A 126 25.05 -15.71 -4.76
C ALA A 126 23.55 -15.95 -4.98
N ALA A 127 22.69 -15.15 -4.35
CA ALA A 127 21.25 -15.12 -4.57
C ALA A 127 20.84 -14.24 -5.78
N GLY A 128 21.80 -13.61 -6.46
CA GLY A 128 21.55 -12.70 -7.57
C GLY A 128 21.05 -11.33 -7.15
N GLN A 129 21.27 -10.96 -5.89
CA GLN A 129 20.93 -9.64 -5.34
C GLN A 129 22.18 -8.76 -5.31
N GLU A 130 22.02 -7.48 -5.63
CA GLU A 130 23.11 -6.51 -5.50
C GLU A 130 23.31 -6.17 -4.02
N ALA A 131 24.54 -6.27 -3.54
CA ALA A 131 24.88 -5.90 -2.17
C ALA A 131 25.06 -4.38 -2.07
N PRO A 132 24.39 -3.68 -1.14
CA PRO A 132 24.54 -2.24 -0.98
C PRO A 132 25.98 -1.86 -0.60
N ALA A 133 26.47 -0.78 -1.20
CA ALA A 133 27.80 -0.25 -0.95
C ALA A 133 27.84 0.58 0.35
N GLY A 134 28.15 -0.02 1.50
CA GLY A 134 28.19 0.67 2.79
C GLY A 134 26.86 0.59 3.55
N ALA A 135 26.56 1.58 4.40
CA ALA A 135 25.37 1.56 5.24
C ALA A 135 24.14 2.12 4.52
N SER A 136 22.98 1.55 4.78
CA SER A 136 21.72 2.07 4.22
C SER A 136 21.00 2.95 5.25
N VAL A 137 20.56 4.14 4.84
CA VAL A 137 19.82 5.06 5.69
C VAL A 137 18.39 5.16 5.19
N LEU A 138 17.44 4.86 6.07
CA LEU A 138 16.01 4.94 5.82
C LEU A 138 15.43 6.11 6.61
N ILE A 139 14.73 7.01 5.92
CA ILE A 139 13.97 8.09 6.56
C ILE A 139 12.49 7.78 6.37
N ILE A 140 11.73 7.81 7.46
CA ILE A 140 10.30 7.51 7.48
C ILE A 140 9.56 8.70 8.07
N ASP A 141 8.66 9.28 7.29
CA ASP A 141 7.74 10.32 7.70
C ASP A 141 6.37 9.71 7.94
N LEU A 142 5.88 9.81 9.17
CA LEU A 142 4.59 9.24 9.55
C LEU A 142 3.46 10.20 9.15
N MET A 143 2.70 9.86 8.11
CA MET A 143 1.66 10.73 7.54
C MET A 143 0.28 10.44 8.12
N ALA A 144 -0.05 9.17 8.31
CA ALA A 144 -1.28 8.74 8.97
C ALA A 144 -1.11 7.34 9.56
N ARG A 145 -2.05 6.96 10.44
CA ARG A 145 -2.18 5.58 10.93
C ARG A 145 -3.64 5.14 10.91
N HIS A 146 -3.85 3.90 10.52
CA HIS A 146 -5.15 3.23 10.57
C HIS A 146 -5.01 1.96 11.41
N GLY A 147 -5.65 1.96 12.58
CA GLY A 147 -5.55 0.85 13.51
C GLY A 147 -6.54 -0.26 13.22
N THR A 148 -6.32 -1.40 13.88
CA THR A 148 -7.28 -2.49 13.94
C THR A 148 -8.65 -2.01 14.44
N GLY A 149 -9.72 -2.31 13.69
CA GLY A 149 -11.07 -1.87 14.02
C GLY A 149 -11.25 -0.36 13.91
N ALA A 150 -10.43 0.32 13.09
CA ALA A 150 -10.65 1.71 12.75
C ALA A 150 -12.07 1.93 12.21
N VAL A 151 -12.63 3.09 12.53
CA VAL A 151 -13.94 3.53 12.06
C VAL A 151 -13.82 5.00 11.66
N VAL A 152 -14.67 5.43 10.75
CA VAL A 152 -14.72 6.84 10.37
C VAL A 152 -15.33 7.70 11.48
N PRO A 153 -14.84 8.94 11.68
CA PRO A 153 -15.48 9.87 12.61
C PRO A 153 -16.76 10.45 12.00
N GLY A 154 -17.73 10.76 12.85
CA GLY A 154 -18.95 11.47 12.44
C GLY A 154 -20.21 10.93 13.11
N GLU A 155 -21.31 11.66 12.94
CA GLU A 155 -22.64 11.19 13.34
C GLU A 155 -23.30 10.55 12.12
N GLN A 156 -23.84 9.35 12.31
CA GLN A 156 -24.63 8.68 11.28
C GLN A 156 -25.95 9.42 11.09
N THR A 157 -26.17 9.95 9.88
CA THR A 157 -27.30 10.82 9.55
C THR A 157 -28.54 10.05 9.07
N THR A 158 -28.33 8.85 8.56
CA THR A 158 -29.36 7.87 8.18
C THR A 158 -28.84 6.46 8.45
N ASP A 159 -29.72 5.51 8.71
CA ASP A 159 -29.40 4.08 8.76
C ASP A 159 -29.49 3.39 7.40
N GLY A 160 -29.92 4.11 6.36
CA GLY A 160 -30.31 3.54 5.07
C GLY A 160 -31.83 3.57 4.98
N GLY A 161 -32.47 2.42 5.21
CA GLY A 161 -33.93 2.34 5.33
C GLY A 161 -34.68 2.63 4.02
N ASP A 162 -35.98 2.92 4.11
CA ASP A 162 -36.85 3.22 2.95
C ASP A 162 -36.82 2.16 1.83
N GLY A 163 -36.69 0.88 2.21
CA GLY A 163 -36.60 -0.26 1.29
C GLY A 163 -35.16 -0.69 0.98
N LEU A 164 -34.17 0.02 1.51
CA LEU A 164 -32.77 -0.40 1.54
C LEU A 164 -32.40 -1.02 2.90
N PRO A 165 -31.26 -1.72 3.00
CA PRO A 165 -30.73 -2.24 4.25
C PRO A 165 -30.54 -1.16 5.31
N THR A 166 -30.69 -1.54 6.58
CA THR A 166 -30.37 -0.68 7.71
C THR A 166 -29.06 -1.08 8.37
N VAL A 167 -28.30 -0.10 8.84
CA VAL A 167 -26.95 -0.31 9.38
C VAL A 167 -26.82 0.31 10.75
N VAL A 168 -26.30 -0.46 11.70
CA VAL A 168 -25.96 -0.01 13.05
C VAL A 168 -24.54 -0.43 13.40
N GLN A 169 -23.77 0.47 13.98
CA GLN A 169 -22.46 0.15 14.54
C GLN A 169 -22.27 0.81 15.90
N GLU A 170 -21.81 0.05 16.88
CA GLU A 170 -21.52 0.54 18.23
C GLU A 170 -20.01 0.69 18.43
N GLY A 171 -19.52 1.93 18.39
CA GLY A 171 -18.10 2.22 18.57
C GLY A 171 -17.25 1.57 17.47
N HIS A 172 -16.32 0.70 17.86
CA HIS A 172 -15.39 0.03 16.95
C HIS A 172 -15.81 -1.39 16.57
N SER A 173 -17.03 -1.82 16.92
CA SER A 173 -17.51 -3.16 16.58
C SER A 173 -17.69 -3.33 15.07
N GLU A 174 -17.76 -4.57 14.62
CA GLU A 174 -18.25 -4.88 13.28
C GLU A 174 -19.67 -4.28 13.11
N PRO A 175 -19.96 -3.61 11.97
CA PRO A 175 -21.30 -3.10 11.70
C PRO A 175 -22.29 -4.25 11.49
N VAL A 176 -23.50 -4.06 12.00
CA VAL A 176 -24.62 -4.98 11.80
C VAL A 176 -25.49 -4.45 10.66
N ILE A 177 -25.74 -5.31 9.67
CA ILE A 177 -26.53 -5.00 8.47
C ILE A 177 -27.83 -5.81 8.57
N GLU A 178 -28.97 -5.12 8.51
CA GLU A 178 -30.29 -5.76 8.43
C GLU A 178 -30.86 -5.52 7.02
N VAL A 179 -31.01 -6.60 6.24
CA VAL A 179 -31.57 -6.54 4.90
C VAL A 179 -33.12 -6.66 4.98
N PRO A 180 -33.89 -5.77 4.33
CA PRO A 180 -35.34 -5.85 4.37
C PRO A 180 -35.88 -7.01 3.54
N GLU A 181 -37.09 -7.47 3.87
CA GLU A 181 -37.83 -8.38 2.99
C GLU A 181 -38.19 -7.67 1.67
N GLY A 182 -37.89 -8.31 0.54
CA GLY A 182 -38.28 -7.82 -0.78
C GLY A 182 -37.24 -8.08 -1.85
N ASP A 183 -37.56 -7.62 -3.05
CA ASP A 183 -36.64 -7.65 -4.18
C ASP A 183 -35.56 -6.57 -3.99
N ALA A 184 -34.32 -6.92 -4.33
CA ALA A 184 -33.21 -5.99 -4.30
C ALA A 184 -33.37 -4.90 -5.39
N PRO A 185 -32.78 -3.71 -5.19
CA PRO A 185 -32.63 -2.73 -6.27
C PRO A 185 -31.89 -3.33 -7.48
N GLU A 186 -32.35 -2.98 -8.69
CA GLU A 186 -31.71 -3.41 -9.95
C GLU A 186 -30.45 -2.60 -10.29
N ASP A 187 -30.36 -1.36 -9.79
CA ASP A 187 -29.21 -0.46 -10.00
C ASP A 187 -28.36 -0.36 -8.73
N LEU A 188 -27.07 -0.06 -8.89
CA LEU A 188 -26.16 0.26 -7.79
C LEU A 188 -26.73 1.38 -6.91
N GLN A 189 -26.85 1.11 -5.61
CA GLN A 189 -27.21 2.13 -4.62
C GLN A 189 -25.98 2.49 -3.80
N VAL A 190 -25.73 3.80 -3.67
CA VAL A 190 -24.66 4.36 -2.85
C VAL A 190 -25.30 5.35 -1.87
N VAL A 191 -25.30 5.01 -0.59
CA VAL A 191 -25.90 5.83 0.46
C VAL A 191 -24.83 6.19 1.50
N PRO A 192 -24.40 7.46 1.56
CA PRO A 192 -23.56 7.94 2.66
C PRO A 192 -24.37 7.94 3.98
N LEU A 193 -24.07 6.99 4.85
CA LEU A 193 -24.64 6.91 6.19
C LEU A 193 -23.98 7.95 7.10
N ILE A 194 -22.67 8.12 6.95
CA ILE A 194 -21.87 9.21 7.51
C ILE A 194 -21.22 9.92 6.32
N GLU A 195 -21.43 11.23 6.19
CA GLU A 195 -20.72 12.03 5.19
C GLU A 195 -19.37 12.46 5.75
N GLY A 196 -18.29 12.04 5.08
CA GLY A 196 -16.93 12.39 5.43
C GLY A 196 -16.61 13.88 5.22
N GLY A 197 -15.59 14.36 5.94
CA GLY A 197 -15.08 15.72 5.81
C GLY A 197 -13.84 15.86 4.94
N GLY A 198 -13.27 14.74 4.48
CA GLY A 198 -12.03 14.71 3.70
C GLY A 198 -12.22 15.03 2.22
N ALA A 199 -11.15 14.88 1.45
CA ALA A 199 -11.17 15.01 0.00
C ALA A 199 -12.07 13.95 -0.65
N GLU A 200 -12.57 14.25 -1.85
CA GLU A 200 -13.27 13.27 -2.67
C GLU A 200 -12.26 12.24 -3.20
N VAL A 201 -12.67 10.97 -3.21
CA VAL A 201 -11.89 9.86 -3.76
C VAL A 201 -11.89 9.96 -5.28
N GLU A 202 -10.71 9.90 -5.88
CA GLU A 202 -10.52 9.94 -7.33
C GLU A 202 -10.15 8.55 -7.89
N GLU A 203 -10.47 8.32 -9.15
CA GLU A 203 -10.09 7.10 -9.88
C GLU A 203 -8.56 6.91 -9.88
N GLY A 204 -8.10 5.69 -9.62
CA GLY A 204 -6.68 5.34 -9.57
C GLY A 204 -6.02 5.61 -8.22
N GLN A 205 -6.72 6.21 -7.24
CA GLN A 205 -6.17 6.38 -5.91
C GLN A 205 -6.08 5.07 -5.14
N GLN A 206 -5.08 4.98 -4.28
CA GLN A 206 -4.98 3.96 -3.25
C GLN A 206 -5.93 4.31 -2.11
N VAL A 207 -7.04 3.57 -1.98
CA VAL A 207 -7.98 3.72 -0.87
C VAL A 207 -7.63 2.78 0.27
N ILE A 208 -7.91 3.22 1.50
CA ILE A 208 -7.83 2.42 2.71
C ILE A 208 -9.23 2.38 3.32
N VAL A 209 -9.76 1.19 3.52
CA VAL A 209 -11.13 0.98 3.95
C VAL A 209 -11.26 -0.07 5.05
N GLN A 210 -12.35 0.05 5.81
CA GLN A 210 -12.87 -1.02 6.64
C GLN A 210 -14.24 -1.42 6.08
N TYR A 211 -14.57 -2.71 6.04
CA TYR A 211 -15.83 -3.13 5.44
C TYR A 211 -16.42 -4.40 6.02
N THR A 212 -17.72 -4.56 5.80
CA THR A 212 -18.48 -5.79 6.02
C THR A 212 -19.45 -5.98 4.88
N GLY A 213 -19.52 -7.20 4.34
CA GLY A 213 -20.38 -7.59 3.24
C GLY A 213 -21.30 -8.76 3.61
N VAL A 214 -22.57 -8.65 3.22
CA VAL A 214 -23.61 -9.70 3.33
C VAL A 214 -24.28 -9.91 1.97
N PRO A 215 -24.78 -11.11 1.66
CA PRO A 215 -25.65 -11.29 0.49
C PRO A 215 -27.04 -10.70 0.75
N TRP A 216 -27.67 -10.14 -0.28
CA TRP A 216 -29.09 -9.78 -0.21
C TRP A 216 -29.97 -11.01 -0.07
N ALA A 217 -29.64 -12.11 -0.77
CA ALA A 217 -30.38 -13.35 -0.64
C ALA A 217 -30.13 -13.97 0.73
N PRO A 218 -31.19 -14.38 1.46
CA PRO A 218 -31.00 -15.08 2.73
C PRO A 218 -30.53 -16.53 2.50
N ASP A 219 -29.92 -17.11 3.52
CA ASP A 219 -29.56 -18.52 3.58
C ASP A 219 -30.77 -19.43 3.90
N GLU A 220 -30.51 -20.71 4.15
CA GLU A 220 -31.55 -21.72 4.44
C GLU A 220 -32.33 -21.44 5.74
N ASP A 221 -31.73 -20.70 6.69
CA ASP A 221 -32.33 -20.33 7.97
C ASP A 221 -33.03 -18.96 7.92
N GLY A 222 -32.96 -18.27 6.77
CA GLY A 222 -33.55 -16.95 6.57
C GLY A 222 -32.64 -15.81 7.04
N GLU A 223 -31.36 -16.07 7.26
CA GLU A 223 -30.36 -15.10 7.71
C GLU A 223 -29.51 -14.57 6.54
N HIS A 224 -28.89 -13.41 6.70
CA HIS A 224 -27.99 -12.80 5.72
C HIS A 224 -26.55 -12.83 6.26
N PRO A 225 -25.88 -13.98 6.24
CA PRO A 225 -24.60 -14.13 6.94
C PRO A 225 -23.52 -13.25 6.32
N VAL A 226 -22.68 -12.66 7.18
CA VAL A 226 -21.45 -11.98 6.74
C VAL A 226 -20.60 -12.99 5.98
N PHE A 227 -20.35 -12.70 4.70
CA PHE A 227 -19.50 -13.54 3.86
C PHE A 227 -18.07 -13.01 3.83
N ASP A 228 -17.90 -11.70 3.97
CA ASP A 228 -16.60 -11.07 4.03
C ASP A 228 -16.59 -9.81 4.89
N SER A 229 -15.52 -9.62 5.66
CA SER A 229 -15.37 -8.49 6.57
C SER A 229 -13.95 -8.35 7.07
N THR A 230 -13.46 -7.12 7.17
CA THR A 230 -12.15 -6.85 7.75
C THR A 230 -12.11 -7.19 9.24
N TRP A 231 -13.20 -6.97 9.99
CA TRP A 231 -13.31 -7.35 11.39
C TRP A 231 -13.17 -8.85 11.61
N SER A 232 -13.79 -9.66 10.75
CA SER A 232 -13.67 -11.12 10.77
C SER A 232 -12.25 -11.61 10.45
N ARG A 233 -11.44 -10.79 9.76
CA ARG A 233 -10.04 -11.05 9.39
C ARG A 233 -9.01 -10.43 10.36
N GLY A 234 -9.41 -10.18 11.60
CA GLY A 234 -8.53 -9.63 12.63
C GLY A 234 -8.56 -8.10 12.73
N GLY A 235 -9.36 -7.43 11.90
CA GLY A 235 -9.71 -6.01 12.01
C GLY A 235 -8.73 -5.03 11.36
N ALA A 236 -7.65 -5.51 10.74
CA ALA A 236 -6.75 -4.65 9.99
C ALA A 236 -7.47 -4.06 8.75
N PRO A 237 -7.29 -2.76 8.46
CA PRO A 237 -7.83 -2.15 7.24
C PRO A 237 -7.38 -2.85 5.97
N PHE A 238 -8.29 -2.86 4.99
CA PHE A 238 -8.03 -3.32 3.64
C PHE A 238 -7.68 -2.13 2.76
N ASP A 239 -6.74 -2.31 1.84
CA ASP A 239 -6.30 -1.29 0.92
C ASP A 239 -6.34 -1.83 -0.52
N THR A 240 -6.74 -0.98 -1.46
CA THR A 240 -6.80 -1.32 -2.88
C THR A 240 -6.73 -0.07 -3.76
N THR A 241 -6.35 -0.22 -5.02
CA THR A 241 -6.46 0.85 -6.03
C THR A 241 -7.88 0.89 -6.55
N ILE A 242 -8.60 2.00 -6.29
CA ILE A 242 -10.01 2.13 -6.66
C ILE A 242 -10.18 2.62 -8.10
N GLY A 243 -11.21 2.14 -8.79
CA GLY A 243 -11.51 2.53 -10.17
C GLY A 243 -10.58 1.88 -11.21
N ALA A 244 -9.78 0.89 -10.82
CA ALA A 244 -8.79 0.24 -11.67
C ALA A 244 -9.11 -1.24 -11.96
N GLY A 245 -10.29 -1.74 -11.58
CA GLY A 245 -10.69 -3.14 -11.73
C GLY A 245 -10.02 -4.07 -10.72
N ALA A 246 -9.46 -3.54 -9.63
CA ALA A 246 -8.83 -4.32 -8.57
C ALA A 246 -9.84 -4.94 -7.59
N VAL A 247 -11.06 -4.40 -7.57
CA VAL A 247 -12.21 -4.89 -6.80
C VAL A 247 -13.43 -5.01 -7.71
N ILE A 248 -14.57 -5.42 -7.15
CA ILE A 248 -15.83 -5.49 -7.89
C ILE A 248 -16.25 -4.11 -8.42
N GLU A 249 -16.89 -4.08 -9.59
CA GLU A 249 -17.26 -2.85 -10.29
C GLU A 249 -18.12 -1.91 -9.42
N GLY A 250 -19.02 -2.46 -8.61
CA GLY A 250 -19.84 -1.66 -7.69
C GLY A 250 -19.04 -0.91 -6.62
N TRP A 251 -17.85 -1.38 -6.25
CA TRP A 251 -16.95 -0.62 -5.38
C TRP A 251 -16.20 0.45 -6.16
N ASP A 252 -15.65 0.08 -7.32
CA ASP A 252 -14.92 1.00 -8.19
C ASP A 252 -15.79 2.22 -8.56
N GLU A 253 -17.05 2.01 -8.92
CA GLU A 253 -17.98 3.10 -9.20
C GLU A 253 -18.56 3.74 -7.92
N GLY A 254 -18.85 2.93 -6.90
CA GLY A 254 -19.58 3.39 -5.72
C GLY A 254 -18.76 4.23 -4.74
N ILE A 255 -17.45 4.02 -4.69
CA ILE A 255 -16.54 4.72 -3.77
C ILE A 255 -15.96 5.99 -4.42
N VAL A 256 -15.71 5.97 -5.73
CA VAL A 256 -15.21 7.16 -6.46
C VAL A 256 -16.22 8.32 -6.32
N GLY A 257 -15.70 9.51 -6.05
CA GLY A 257 -16.49 10.72 -5.78
C GLY A 257 -17.06 10.81 -4.35
N GLN A 258 -16.95 9.77 -3.53
CA GLN A 258 -17.28 9.86 -2.11
C GLN A 258 -16.15 10.51 -1.33
N LYS A 259 -16.44 11.09 -0.16
CA LYS A 259 -15.42 11.75 0.65
C LYS A 259 -14.71 10.78 1.58
N VAL A 260 -13.41 10.97 1.76
CA VAL A 260 -12.66 10.33 2.85
C VAL A 260 -13.30 10.69 4.20
N GLY A 261 -13.41 9.70 5.08
CA GLY A 261 -14.16 9.77 6.33
C GLY A 261 -15.65 9.44 6.19
N SER A 262 -16.11 9.00 5.02
CA SER A 262 -17.51 8.56 4.84
C SER A 262 -17.70 7.12 5.25
N ARG A 263 -18.88 6.83 5.81
CA ARG A 263 -19.43 5.47 5.86
C ARG A 263 -20.48 5.35 4.77
N LEU A 264 -20.30 4.38 3.89
CA LEU A 264 -21.16 4.12 2.75
C LEU A 264 -21.92 2.81 2.96
N LEU A 265 -23.21 2.81 2.68
CA LEU A 265 -23.98 1.62 2.37
C LEU A 265 -24.00 1.47 0.85
N LEU A 266 -23.45 0.36 0.37
CA LEU A 266 -23.49 -0.02 -1.05
C LEU A 266 -24.43 -1.21 -1.21
N VAL A 267 -25.39 -1.11 -2.13
CA VAL A 267 -26.19 -2.26 -2.59
C VAL A 267 -25.81 -2.51 -4.04
N VAL A 268 -25.04 -3.57 -4.27
CA VAL A 268 -24.35 -3.85 -5.53
C VAL A 268 -25.06 -5.00 -6.25
N PRO A 269 -25.70 -4.75 -7.41
CA PRO A 269 -26.29 -5.80 -8.25
C PRO A 269 -25.27 -6.89 -8.64
N GLY A 270 -25.74 -8.11 -8.90
CA GLY A 270 -24.86 -9.25 -9.16
C GLY A 270 -23.92 -9.03 -10.34
N ASP A 271 -24.37 -8.36 -11.41
CA ASP A 271 -23.56 -8.06 -12.59
C ASP A 271 -22.42 -7.06 -12.34
N MET A 272 -22.51 -6.25 -11.28
CA MET A 272 -21.45 -5.37 -10.79
C MET A 272 -20.68 -5.96 -9.59
N ALA A 273 -20.95 -7.23 -9.24
CA ALA A 273 -20.34 -7.96 -8.13
C ALA A 273 -19.65 -9.24 -8.63
N TYR A 274 -20.11 -10.42 -8.19
CA TYR A 274 -19.55 -11.72 -8.57
C TYR A 274 -20.42 -12.48 -9.58
N GLY A 275 -21.43 -11.84 -10.17
CA GLY A 275 -22.36 -12.47 -11.10
C GLY A 275 -23.67 -12.93 -10.44
N GLU A 276 -24.64 -13.29 -11.28
CA GLU A 276 -26.01 -13.63 -10.88
C GLU A 276 -26.17 -15.11 -10.51
N SER A 277 -25.25 -15.97 -10.94
CA SER A 277 -25.27 -17.40 -10.69
C SER A 277 -24.08 -17.90 -9.88
N GLU A 278 -24.26 -19.00 -9.16
CA GLU A 278 -23.18 -19.64 -8.38
C GLU A 278 -21.97 -20.04 -9.25
N GLU A 279 -22.20 -20.37 -10.53
CA GLU A 279 -21.14 -20.71 -11.48
C GLU A 279 -20.27 -19.50 -11.81
N GLU A 280 -20.90 -18.33 -12.03
CA GLU A 280 -20.20 -17.06 -12.26
C GLU A 280 -19.43 -16.60 -11.03
N ALA A 281 -20.04 -16.76 -9.84
CA ALA A 281 -19.47 -16.29 -8.58
C ALA A 281 -18.26 -17.10 -8.08
N MET A 282 -17.98 -18.26 -8.68
CA MET A 282 -16.78 -19.05 -8.40
C MET A 282 -16.51 -19.31 -6.91
N GLY A 283 -17.59 -19.51 -6.12
CA GLY A 283 -17.53 -19.77 -4.69
C GLY A 283 -17.70 -18.53 -3.80
N ALA A 284 -17.81 -17.33 -4.36
CA ALA A 284 -18.37 -16.17 -3.68
C ALA A 284 -19.91 -16.21 -3.70
N PRO A 285 -20.61 -15.37 -2.92
CA PRO A 285 -22.06 -15.26 -3.01
C PRO A 285 -22.49 -14.66 -4.36
N ALA A 286 -23.48 -15.27 -4.99
CA ALA A 286 -24.08 -14.80 -6.25
C ALA A 286 -25.24 -13.84 -5.98
N GLY A 287 -25.53 -12.98 -6.97
CA GLY A 287 -26.60 -11.98 -6.92
C GLY A 287 -26.21 -10.71 -6.18
N THR A 288 -27.22 -9.93 -5.78
CA THR A 288 -26.99 -8.63 -5.11
C THR A 288 -26.27 -8.79 -3.77
N LEU A 289 -25.26 -7.96 -3.55
CA LEU A 289 -24.50 -7.88 -2.31
C LEU A 289 -24.75 -6.54 -1.62
N VAL A 290 -24.67 -6.55 -0.30
CA VAL A 290 -24.76 -5.35 0.52
C VAL A 290 -23.44 -5.17 1.25
N PHE A 291 -22.83 -4.00 1.13
CA PHE A 291 -21.61 -3.63 1.83
C PHE A 291 -21.82 -2.41 2.69
N VAL A 292 -21.19 -2.40 3.86
CA VAL A 292 -20.90 -1.19 4.62
C VAL A 292 -19.42 -0.93 4.51
N VAL A 293 -19.04 0.23 3.99
CA VAL A 293 -17.65 0.60 3.71
C VAL A 293 -17.32 1.92 4.41
N ASP A 294 -16.33 1.88 5.29
CA ASP A 294 -15.70 3.02 5.91
C ASP A 294 -14.49 3.44 5.08
N VAL A 295 -14.52 4.62 4.46
CA VAL A 295 -13.40 5.17 3.69
C VAL A 295 -12.46 5.89 4.65
N LEU A 296 -11.38 5.23 5.07
CA LEU A 296 -10.45 5.74 6.09
C LEU A 296 -9.41 6.71 5.50
N GLY A 297 -9.00 6.49 4.25
CA GLY A 297 -8.00 7.29 3.56
C GLY A 297 -8.05 7.06 2.05
N ALA A 298 -7.58 8.04 1.30
CA ALA A 298 -7.36 7.93 -0.14
C ALA A 298 -6.13 8.75 -0.50
N TYR A 299 -5.21 8.15 -1.23
CA TYR A 299 -3.91 8.73 -1.55
C TYR A 299 -3.61 8.52 -3.03
N ASP A 300 -2.92 9.50 -3.63
CA ASP A 300 -2.48 9.38 -5.01
C ASP A 300 -1.55 8.18 -5.17
N ASN A 301 -1.79 7.40 -6.23
CA ASN A 301 -1.00 6.21 -6.55
C ASN A 301 -0.70 6.21 -8.05
N PRO A 302 0.09 7.18 -8.55
CA PRO A 302 0.47 7.21 -9.95
C PRO A 302 1.14 5.89 -10.37
N PRO A 303 0.87 5.40 -11.59
CA PRO A 303 1.55 4.24 -12.10
C PRO A 303 3.07 4.48 -12.08
N PRO A 304 3.89 3.44 -11.85
CA PRO A 304 5.33 3.57 -11.92
C PRO A 304 5.74 4.17 -13.27
N PRO A 305 6.76 5.03 -13.33
CA PRO A 305 7.22 5.60 -14.59
C PRO A 305 7.51 4.47 -15.58
N GLU A 306 6.96 4.56 -16.79
CA GLU A 306 7.24 3.58 -17.84
C GLU A 306 8.77 3.53 -18.05
N GLU A 307 9.39 2.37 -17.82
CA GLU A 307 10.78 2.16 -18.23
C GLU A 307 10.83 2.36 -19.76
N GLU A 308 11.48 3.43 -20.23
CA GLU A 308 11.67 3.61 -21.66
C GLU A 308 12.36 2.35 -22.19
N PRO A 309 11.83 1.70 -23.25
CA PRO A 309 12.45 0.50 -23.79
C PRO A 309 13.87 0.87 -24.19
N ALA A 310 14.85 0.20 -23.57
CA ALA A 310 16.26 0.39 -23.87
C ALA A 310 16.44 0.51 -25.38
N GLU A 311 16.96 1.65 -25.85
CA GLU A 311 17.28 1.85 -27.25
C GLU A 311 18.13 0.66 -27.69
N GLU A 312 17.55 -0.25 -28.49
CA GLU A 312 18.31 -1.34 -29.09
C GLU A 312 19.39 -0.69 -29.94
N GLU A 313 20.63 -0.71 -29.43
CA GLU A 313 21.78 -0.29 -30.22
C GLU A 313 21.75 -1.08 -31.54
N PRO A 314 21.80 -0.41 -32.70
CA PRO A 314 21.69 -1.11 -33.97
C PRO A 314 22.84 -2.09 -34.08
N ALA A 315 22.49 -3.37 -34.24
CA ALA A 315 23.44 -4.44 -34.48
C ALA A 315 24.42 -4.00 -35.58
N GLU A 316 25.70 -3.85 -35.22
CA GLU A 316 26.78 -3.68 -36.17
C GLU A 316 26.77 -4.88 -37.13
N GLU A 317 26.32 -4.66 -38.38
CA GLU A 317 26.51 -5.60 -39.49
C GLU A 317 28.01 -5.74 -39.75
N GLY A 318 28.63 -6.67 -39.03
CA GLY A 318 29.98 -7.14 -39.23
C GLY A 318 30.11 -7.93 -40.54
N GLY A 319 30.58 -7.22 -41.55
CA GLY A 319 31.28 -7.63 -42.77
C GLY A 319 31.58 -9.12 -43.03
N ASP A 320 31.14 -9.55 -44.21
CA ASP A 320 31.90 -10.26 -45.24
C ASP A 320 33.09 -11.14 -44.78
N ALA A 321 32.90 -12.46 -44.84
CA ALA A 321 33.97 -13.42 -44.99
C ALA A 321 33.56 -14.52 -45.98
N GLU A 322 33.95 -14.32 -47.24
CA GLU A 322 34.13 -15.38 -48.24
C GLU A 322 34.86 -16.58 -47.63
N ALA A 323 34.27 -17.78 -47.76
CA ALA A 323 35.02 -19.02 -47.76
C ALA A 323 34.40 -19.98 -48.79
N SER A 324 35.07 -20.01 -49.93
CA SER A 324 34.83 -20.83 -51.10
C SER A 324 34.62 -22.31 -50.78
N ALA A 325 33.52 -22.87 -51.28
CA ALA A 325 33.35 -24.30 -51.46
C ALA A 325 33.77 -24.67 -52.90
N GLU A 326 34.87 -25.43 -53.04
CA GLU A 326 35.23 -26.10 -54.29
C GLU A 326 34.52 -27.45 -54.38
N PRO A 327 33.92 -27.84 -55.52
CA PRO A 327 33.37 -29.16 -55.72
C PRO A 327 34.43 -30.14 -56.27
N ALA A 328 34.28 -31.40 -55.89
CA ALA A 328 35.01 -32.53 -56.45
C ALA A 328 34.40 -32.95 -57.80
N GLU A 329 35.23 -33.09 -58.84
CA GLU A 329 34.97 -34.00 -59.96
C GLU A 329 36.25 -34.78 -60.31
N GLU A 330 36.07 -36.09 -60.48
CA GLU A 330 37.04 -37.04 -61.01
C GLU A 330 37.36 -36.76 -62.48
N GLU A 331 38.59 -37.00 -62.92
CA GLU A 331 38.85 -37.65 -64.23
C GLU A 331 40.11 -38.52 -64.15
N SER A 332 39.93 -39.78 -64.55
CA SER A 332 40.97 -40.75 -64.88
C SER A 332 41.47 -40.50 -66.30
N SER A 333 42.78 -40.61 -66.57
CA SER A 333 43.33 -40.95 -67.90
C SER A 333 44.81 -41.35 -67.82
N GLU A 334 45.14 -42.38 -68.63
CA GLU A 334 46.41 -43.10 -68.84
C GLU A 334 47.69 -42.27 -69.07
N GLU A 335 48.83 -42.70 -68.51
CA GLU A 335 49.92 -43.45 -69.19
C GLU A 335 50.91 -44.05 -68.17
#